data_AF-I7CMK9-F1
#
_entry.id   AF-I7CMK9-F1
#
_cell.length_a   1.000
_cell.length_b   1.000
_cell.length_c   1.000
_cell.angle_alpha   90.00
_cell.angle_beta   90.00
_cell.angle_gamma   90.00
#
_symmetry.space_group_name_H-M   'P 1'
#
loop_
_entity.id
_entity.type
_entity.pdbx_description
1 polymer ?
#
loop_
_entity_poly.entity_id
_entity_poly.type
_entity_poly.pdbx_seq_one_letter_code
_entity_poly.pdbx_strand_id
1 'polypeptide(L)'
;MFVAALLLPTVALLAYRVDWPAIGPAFAIGQLSHLLSDIPPSVLLSQDFSATTFLFWPVLEPPAYHSPDSLLDGFLRYSMGWYEGVQLGLVLVALIVWYHDGTPGLGAVRRRLEYIGSTVAGD
;
A
#
# COMPACT_ATOMS: atom_id res chain seq x y z
N MET A 1 -1.42 -6.69 12.08
CA MET A 1 -0.42 -7.66 12.59
C MET A 1 -0.87 -9.09 12.37
N PHE A 2 -2.02 -9.55 12.86
CA PHE A 2 -2.46 -10.95 12.65
C PHE A 2 -2.58 -11.33 11.17
N VAL A 3 -3.25 -10.47 10.39
CA VAL A 3 -3.39 -10.68 8.94
C VAL A 3 -2.03 -10.67 8.25
N ALA A 4 -1.14 -9.73 8.59
CA ALA A 4 0.21 -9.68 8.02
C ALA A 4 1.04 -10.92 8.39
N ALA A 5 0.98 -11.38 9.64
CA ALA A 5 1.66 -12.59 10.09
C ALA A 5 1.19 -13.85 9.33
N LEU A 6 -0.05 -13.86 8.83
CA LEU A 6 -0.55 -14.92 7.96
C LEU A 6 -0.16 -14.71 6.49
N LEU A 7 -0.33 -13.49 5.97
CA LEU A 7 -0.13 -13.19 4.55
C LEU A 7 1.34 -13.25 4.14
N LEU A 8 2.25 -12.71 4.95
CA LEU A 8 3.68 -12.66 4.65
C LEU A 8 4.27 -14.06 4.34
N PRO A 9 4.15 -15.07 5.22
CA PRO A 9 4.64 -16.40 4.91
C PRO A 9 3.86 -17.06 3.78
N THR A 10 2.54 -16.83 3.69
CA THR A 10 1.71 -17.40 2.61
C THR A 10 2.18 -16.93 1.24
N VAL A 11 2.37 -15.62 1.06
CA VAL A 11 2.85 -15.04 -0.19
C VAL A 11 4.28 -15.48 -0.48
N ALA A 12 5.16 -15.51 0.53
CA ALA A 12 6.52 -15.98 0.35
C ALA A 12 6.58 -17.45 -0.12
N LEU A 13 5.77 -18.33 0.50
CA LEU A 13 5.67 -19.74 0.13
C LEU A 13 5.10 -19.92 -1.28
N LEU A 14 4.05 -19.18 -1.64
CA LEU A 14 3.46 -19.23 -2.98
C LEU A 14 4.42 -18.71 -4.04
N ALA A 15 5.10 -17.59 -3.78
CA ALA A 15 6.13 -17.03 -4.64
C ALA A 15 7.26 -18.03 -4.90
N TYR A 16 7.68 -18.78 -3.87
CA TYR A 16 8.64 -19.86 -4.02
C TYR A 16 8.08 -21.03 -4.87
N ARG A 17 6.82 -21.43 -4.64
CA ARG A 17 6.18 -22.54 -5.36
C ARG A 17 5.94 -22.26 -6.84
N VAL A 18 5.76 -20.99 -7.22
CA VAL A 18 5.55 -20.56 -8.62
C VAL A 18 6.83 -20.04 -9.29
N ASP A 19 7.99 -20.29 -8.65
CA ASP A 19 9.33 -19.94 -9.14
C ASP A 19 9.57 -18.43 -9.37
N TRP A 20 8.85 -17.59 -8.61
CA TRP A 20 8.91 -16.12 -8.66
C TRP A 20 9.40 -15.55 -7.31
N PRO A 21 10.60 -15.96 -6.82
CA PRO A 21 11.02 -15.71 -5.45
C PRO A 21 11.17 -14.22 -5.09
N ALA A 22 11.39 -13.36 -6.08
CA ALA A 22 11.50 -11.91 -5.88
C ALA A 22 10.20 -11.27 -5.33
N ILE A 23 9.04 -11.90 -5.54
CA ILE A 23 7.75 -11.37 -5.08
C ILE A 23 7.63 -11.43 -3.55
N GLY A 24 8.16 -12.46 -2.90
CA GLY A 24 8.06 -12.61 -1.44
C GLY A 24 8.63 -11.39 -0.69
N PRO A 25 9.90 -11.03 -0.90
CA PRO A 25 10.50 -9.84 -0.32
C PRO A 25 9.81 -8.53 -0.75
N ALA A 26 9.44 -8.38 -2.02
CA ALA A 26 8.76 -7.18 -2.51
C ALA A 26 7.41 -6.95 -1.81
N PHE A 27 6.61 -8.01 -1.67
CA PHE A 27 5.35 -7.97 -0.93
C PHE A 27 5.59 -7.68 0.55
N ALA A 28 6.60 -8.30 1.16
CA ALA A 28 6.91 -8.07 2.57
C ALA A 28 7.30 -6.63 2.87
N ILE A 29 8.17 -6.04 2.04
CA ILE A 29 8.55 -4.63 2.14
C ILE A 29 7.31 -3.75 2.00
N GLY A 30 6.50 -3.96 0.96
CA GLY A 30 5.29 -3.18 0.73
C GLY A 30 4.29 -3.25 1.90
N GLN A 31 4.03 -4.47 2.40
CA GLN A 31 3.08 -4.68 3.49
C GLN A 31 3.55 -4.06 4.81
N LEU A 32 4.85 -4.18 5.13
CA LEU A 32 5.41 -3.59 6.34
C LEU A 32 5.48 -2.06 6.26
N SER A 33 5.90 -1.53 5.10
CA SER A 33 5.89 -0.08 4.84
C SER A 33 4.47 0.50 4.94
N HIS A 34 3.47 -0.20 4.43
CA HIS A 34 2.07 0.20 4.54
C HIS A 34 1.61 0.27 5.99
N LEU A 35 1.80 -0.81 6.78
CA LEU A 35 1.42 -0.82 8.19
C LEU A 35 2.13 0.27 9.01
N LEU A 36 3.40 0.54 8.71
CA LEU A 36 4.16 1.60 9.36
C LEU A 36 3.65 2.99 8.98
N SER A 37 3.27 3.19 7.71
CA SER A 37 2.78 4.47 7.21
C SER A 37 1.40 4.83 7.74
N ASP A 38 0.59 3.82 8.08
CA ASP A 38 -0.74 4.00 8.66
C ASP A 38 -0.70 4.41 10.14
N ILE A 39 0.47 4.34 10.80
CA ILE A 39 0.63 4.84 12.17
C ILE A 39 0.63 6.38 12.12
N PRO A 40 -0.36 7.05 12.73
CA PRO A 40 -0.43 8.50 12.62
C PRO A 40 0.71 9.15 13.42
N PRO A 41 1.23 10.31 12.97
CA PRO A 41 2.31 11.01 13.67
C PRO A 41 1.98 11.36 15.12
N SER A 42 0.69 11.52 15.45
CA SER A 42 0.23 11.76 16.81
C SER A 42 0.66 10.67 17.79
N VAL A 43 0.78 9.41 17.37
CA VAL A 43 1.24 8.31 18.23
C VAL A 43 2.67 8.56 18.70
N LEU A 44 3.54 9.02 17.80
CA LEU A 44 4.94 9.32 18.11
C LEU A 44 5.07 10.59 18.98
N LEU A 45 4.22 11.58 18.74
CA LEU A 45 4.27 12.88 19.42
C LEU A 45 3.62 12.87 20.81
N SER A 46 2.53 12.13 20.98
CA SER A 46 1.72 12.09 22.21
C SER A 46 1.90 10.83 23.05
N GLN A 47 2.58 9.81 22.50
CA GLN A 47 2.70 8.47 23.08
C GLN A 47 1.35 7.79 23.35
N ASP A 48 0.28 8.26 22.74
CA ASP A 48 -1.03 7.60 22.75
C ASP A 48 -1.12 6.60 21.59
N PHE A 49 -1.22 5.31 21.95
CA PHE A 49 -1.32 4.21 21.00
C PHE A 49 -2.77 3.82 20.67
N SER A 50 -3.77 4.55 21.18
CA SER A 50 -5.19 4.30 20.90
C SER A 50 -5.49 4.25 19.39
N ALA A 51 -4.79 5.06 18.58
CA ALA A 51 -4.93 5.07 17.12
C ALA A 51 -4.31 3.85 16.41
N THR A 52 -3.65 2.94 17.13
CA THR A 52 -2.96 1.77 16.55
C THR A 52 -3.70 0.45 16.74
N THR A 53 -4.92 0.47 17.32
CA THR A 53 -5.70 -0.76 17.57
C THR A 53 -6.00 -1.56 16.30
N PHE A 54 -6.04 -0.90 15.13
CA PHE A 54 -6.17 -1.55 13.81
C PHE A 54 -5.09 -2.62 13.56
N LEU A 55 -3.89 -2.47 14.14
CA LEU A 55 -2.81 -3.45 14.04
C LEU A 55 -3.21 -4.80 14.66
N PHE A 56 -4.12 -4.80 15.62
CA PHE A 56 -4.55 -5.98 16.37
C PHE A 56 -5.93 -6.47 15.94
N TRP A 57 -6.48 -5.96 14.84
CA TRP A 57 -7.70 -6.52 14.27
C TRP A 57 -7.51 -8.01 13.91
N PRO A 58 -8.46 -8.90 14.24
CA PRO A 58 -9.83 -8.64 14.73
C PRO A 58 -10.01 -8.63 16.25
N VAL A 59 -8.94 -8.71 17.03
CA VAL A 59 -9.01 -8.83 18.50
C VAL A 59 -9.41 -7.50 19.16
N LEU A 60 -8.92 -6.38 18.62
CA LEU A 60 -9.31 -5.04 19.04
C LEU A 60 -10.18 -4.37 17.98
N GLU A 61 -11.12 -3.55 18.44
CA GLU A 61 -11.91 -2.69 17.56
C GLU A 61 -10.99 -1.63 16.90
N PRO A 62 -11.17 -1.35 15.59
CA PRO A 62 -10.48 -0.26 14.93
C PRO A 62 -10.77 1.09 15.60
N PRO A 63 -9.84 2.07 15.50
CA PRO A 63 -10.09 3.40 16.03
C PRO A 63 -11.29 4.06 15.33
N ALA A 64 -11.97 4.98 16.01
CA ALA A 64 -13.07 5.72 15.40
C ALA A 64 -12.55 6.58 14.25
N TYR A 65 -13.06 6.34 13.04
CA TYR A 65 -12.76 7.14 11.86
C TYR A 65 -13.81 8.23 11.69
N HIS A 66 -13.39 9.49 11.62
CA HIS A 66 -14.25 10.57 11.13
C HIS A 66 -14.18 10.61 9.60
N SER A 67 -15.11 9.90 8.96
CA SER A 67 -15.27 9.98 7.51
C SER A 67 -16.13 11.18 7.13
N PRO A 68 -15.80 11.89 6.04
CA PRO A 68 -16.67 12.93 5.51
C PRO A 68 -17.98 12.30 4.98
N ASP A 69 -19.07 13.07 5.01
CA ASP A 69 -20.40 12.61 4.58
C ASP A 69 -20.44 12.21 3.09
N SER A 70 -19.55 12.77 2.28
CA SER A 70 -19.37 12.41 0.87
C SER A 70 -17.95 12.65 0.37
N LEU A 71 -17.59 12.03 -0.75
CA LEU A 71 -16.29 12.25 -1.41
C LEU A 71 -16.07 13.72 -1.79
N LEU A 72 -17.10 14.38 -2.33
CA LEU A 72 -17.03 15.79 -2.73
C LEU A 72 -16.82 16.69 -1.50
N ASP A 73 -17.53 16.41 -0.42
CA ASP A 73 -17.40 17.14 0.84
C ASP A 73 -15.99 16.99 1.44
N GLY A 74 -15.47 15.76 1.45
CA GLY A 74 -14.10 15.48 1.85
C GLY A 74 -13.09 16.27 1.03
N PHE A 75 -13.24 16.31 -0.30
CA PHE A 75 -12.34 17.05 -1.18
C PHE A 75 -12.40 18.57 -0.96
N LEU A 76 -13.60 19.15 -0.87
CA LEU A 76 -13.77 20.59 -0.71
C LEU A 76 -13.32 21.11 0.66
N ARG A 77 -13.40 20.27 1.71
CA ARG A 77 -12.97 20.61 3.07
C ARG A 77 -11.52 20.22 3.35
N TYR A 78 -10.87 19.52 2.43
CA TYR A 78 -9.51 19.06 2.63
C TYR A 78 -8.54 20.24 2.66
N SER A 79 -7.80 20.36 3.76
CA SER A 79 -6.69 21.30 3.89
C SER A 79 -5.39 20.53 3.99
N MET A 80 -4.44 20.82 3.10
CA MET A 80 -3.14 20.18 3.11
C MET A 80 -2.28 20.69 4.27
N GLY A 81 -1.86 19.81 5.17
CA GLY A 81 -0.92 20.10 6.24
C GLY A 81 0.53 19.82 5.84
N TRP A 82 1.44 20.04 6.79
CA TRP A 82 2.86 19.74 6.61
C TRP A 82 3.10 18.25 6.41
N TYR A 83 2.34 17.40 7.11
CA TYR A 83 2.50 15.96 7.09
C TYR A 83 2.19 15.40 5.70
N GLU A 84 1.09 15.86 5.10
CA GLU A 84 0.71 15.41 3.77
C GLU A 84 1.62 16.01 2.69
N GLY A 85 2.20 17.20 2.93
CA GLY A 85 3.30 17.73 2.13
C GLY A 85 4.53 16.81 2.15
N VAL A 86 4.91 16.27 3.32
CA VAL A 86 6.01 15.28 3.44
C VAL A 86 5.66 13.98 2.71
N GLN A 87 4.43 13.48 2.85
CA GLN A 87 3.97 12.29 2.13
C GLN A 87 4.05 12.47 0.62
N LEU A 88 3.57 13.61 0.09
CA LEU A 88 3.70 13.95 -1.34
C LEU A 88 5.16 13.99 -1.78
N GLY A 89 6.05 14.59 -0.97
CA GLY A 89 7.49 14.58 -1.23
C GLY A 89 8.06 13.16 -1.34
N LEU A 90 7.69 12.26 -0.44
CA LEU A 90 8.11 10.85 -0.49
C LEU A 90 7.57 10.13 -1.73
N VAL A 91 6.33 10.41 -2.14
CA VAL A 91 5.76 9.88 -3.39
C VAL A 91 6.56 10.36 -4.59
N LEU A 92 6.92 11.65 -4.65
CA LEU A 92 7.76 12.18 -5.73
C LEU A 92 9.13 11.50 -5.77
N VAL A 93 9.78 11.32 -4.62
CA VAL A 93 11.06 10.59 -4.54
C VAL A 93 10.91 9.16 -5.04
N ALA A 94 9.86 8.45 -4.61
CA ALA A 94 9.59 7.08 -5.06
C ALA A 94 9.38 7.01 -6.57
N LEU A 95 8.65 7.97 -7.16
CA LEU A 95 8.44 8.05 -8.61
C LEU A 95 9.73 8.31 -9.37
N ILE A 96 10.61 9.19 -8.85
CA ILE A 96 11.92 9.47 -9.46
C ILE A 96 12.79 8.21 -9.46
N VAL A 97 12.88 7.51 -8.32
CA VAL A 97 13.65 6.26 -8.21
C VAL A 97 13.07 5.20 -9.15
N TRP A 98 11.75 5.00 -9.14
CA TRP A 98 11.07 4.05 -10.02
C TRP A 98 11.29 4.33 -11.52
N TYR A 99 11.31 5.62 -11.90
CA TYR A 99 11.62 6.03 -13.26
C TYR A 99 13.07 5.72 -13.62
N HIS A 100 14.02 6.01 -12.73
CA HIS A 100 15.43 5.66 -12.91
C HIS A 100 15.69 4.16 -12.99
N ASP A 101 14.89 3.35 -12.30
CA ASP A 101 14.92 1.88 -12.36
C ASP A 101 14.28 1.31 -13.65
N GLY A 102 13.86 2.17 -14.58
CA GLY A 102 13.31 1.76 -15.87
C GLY A 102 11.82 1.38 -15.82
N THR A 103 11.08 1.92 -14.86
CA THR A 103 9.63 1.70 -14.68
C THR A 103 9.23 0.21 -14.58
N PRO A 104 9.85 -0.55 -13.66
CA PRO A 104 9.55 -1.96 -13.49
C PRO A 104 8.05 -2.19 -13.28
N GLY A 105 7.53 -3.26 -13.90
CA GLY A 105 6.11 -3.63 -13.88
C GLY A 105 5.31 -3.19 -15.10
N LEU A 106 5.60 -2.02 -15.71
CA LEU A 106 4.83 -1.54 -16.88
C LEU A 106 4.94 -2.49 -18.07
N GLY A 107 6.12 -3.08 -18.31
CA GLY A 107 6.31 -4.05 -19.38
C GLY A 107 5.47 -5.33 -19.22
N ALA A 108 5.21 -5.76 -17.97
CA ALA A 108 4.34 -6.91 -17.71
C ALA A 108 2.87 -6.58 -17.98
N VAL A 109 2.42 -5.38 -17.59
CA VAL A 109 1.07 -4.88 -17.90
C VAL A 109 0.86 -4.77 -19.40
N ARG A 110 1.83 -4.16 -20.11
CA ARG A 110 1.76 -4.01 -21.58
C ARG A 110 1.62 -5.36 -22.28
N ARG A 111 2.48 -6.32 -21.96
CA ARG A 111 2.41 -7.69 -22.52
C ARG A 111 1.07 -8.37 -22.24
N ARG A 112 0.49 -8.16 -21.05
CA ARG A 112 -0.81 -8.73 -20.70
C ARG A 112 -1.96 -8.09 -21.49
N LEU A 113 -1.92 -6.77 -21.70
CA LEU A 113 -2.91 -6.06 -22.51
C LEU A 113 -2.83 -6.48 -23.98
N GLU A 114 -1.62 -6.60 -24.52
CA GLU A 114 -1.38 -7.11 -25.89
C GLU A 114 -1.96 -8.53 -26.06
N TYR A 115 -1.75 -9.41 -25.08
CA TYR A 115 -2.30 -10.78 -25.08
C TYR A 115 -3.84 -10.82 -25.04
N ILE A 116 -4.47 -9.97 -24.21
CA ILE A 116 -5.94 -9.90 -24.15
C ILE A 116 -6.49 -9.37 -25.48
N GLY A 117 -5.88 -8.33 -26.04
CA GLY A 117 -6.28 -7.77 -27.34
C GLY A 117 -6.17 -8.76 -28.49
N SER A 118 -5.12 -9.60 -28.52
CA SER A 118 -4.98 -10.63 -29.55
C SER A 118 -5.96 -11.78 -29.40
N THR A 119 -6.44 -12.06 -28.19
CA THR A 119 -7.46 -13.09 -27.94
C THR A 119 -8.84 -12.58 -28.37
N VAL A 120 -9.18 -11.31 -28.07
CA VAL A 120 -10.47 -10.70 -28.44
C VAL A 120 -10.58 -10.41 -29.94
N ALA A 121 -9.47 -10.14 -30.62
CA ALA A 121 -9.46 -9.89 -32.08
C ALA A 121 -9.37 -11.17 -32.93
N GLY A 122 -9.17 -12.33 -32.30
CA GLY A 122 -9.05 -13.64 -32.95
C GLY A 122 -10.34 -14.47 -32.98
N ASP A 123 -11.39 -14.01 -32.29
CA ASP A 123 -12.77 -14.54 -32.30
C ASP A 123 -13.68 -13.69 -33.21
#